data_AF-A0A2H3NLG7-F1
#
_entry.id   AF-A0A2H3NLG7-F1
#
_cell.length_a   1.000
_cell.length_b   1.000
_cell.length_c   1.000
_cell.angle_alpha   90.00
_cell.angle_beta   90.00
_cell.angle_gamma   90.00
#
_symmetry.space_group_name_H-M   'P 1'
#
loop_
_entity.id
_entity.type
_entity.pdbx_description
1 polymer ?
#
loop_
_entity_poly.entity_id
_entity_poly.type
_entity_poly.pdbx_seq_one_letter_code
_entity_poly.pdbx_strand_id
1 'polypeptide(L)'
;MQGRLWLVDGHAAPHEDGTNHYSISCPCLCPHFINYFLSRNGAMQRLLYALLPILLVIGDGLAVQAQPIPGSSPTNASELLPLINEARSAARMCGDDRFPAAPPVAWSDTLAQAAAAHNNDMSTNAFRGHAGSDGSVPHERVRNRTDQFASVGEVLAYFQNNSAETVDAWLGSPDHCRIVMDAAYTHVGTARATGPRYNAPNQTGTYRTAVFGANPDAPRPTVHTNVDSSEQQDSSPEAAGVVVYGRDTCPNTTALRRALDNEGIPYTMRDIDDEAGASDAMWDLLYSADEVIGSTRLPVVEANGVVFGGIRSADRIEQALRGDL
;
A
#
# COMPACT_ATOMS: atom_id res chain seq x y z
N MET A 1 23.95 -66.41 -6.26
CA MET A 1 23.03 -65.31 -6.63
C MET A 1 23.85 -64.36 -7.51
N GLN A 2 24.08 -64.63 -8.81
CA GLN A 2 23.19 -64.36 -9.97
C GLN A 2 22.52 -62.99 -9.85
N GLY A 3 22.61 -62.01 -10.76
CA GLY A 3 23.19 -61.79 -12.10
C GLY A 3 22.82 -60.34 -12.48
N ARG A 4 23.65 -59.56 -13.19
CA ARG A 4 23.66 -59.42 -14.68
C ARG A 4 22.28 -58.96 -15.24
N LEU A 5 22.11 -57.98 -16.14
CA LEU A 5 22.97 -57.27 -17.12
C LEU A 5 22.01 -56.44 -18.02
N TRP A 6 22.35 -55.22 -18.43
CA TRP A 6 22.60 -54.74 -19.83
C TRP A 6 21.89 -53.38 -20.00
N LEU A 7 22.25 -52.39 -20.83
CA LEU A 7 23.27 -52.12 -21.86
C LEU A 7 23.26 -50.56 -22.01
N VAL A 8 24.38 -49.81 -21.94
CA VAL A 8 25.19 -49.26 -23.07
C VAL A 8 24.35 -48.94 -24.33
N ASP A 9 24.34 -47.75 -24.94
CA ASP A 9 25.36 -46.79 -25.40
C ASP A 9 24.73 -45.37 -25.43
N GLY A 10 25.38 -44.23 -25.61
CA GLY A 10 26.69 -43.88 -26.14
C GLY A 10 26.71 -42.36 -26.38
N HIS A 11 27.91 -41.81 -26.45
CA HIS A 11 28.24 -40.39 -26.49
C HIS A 11 27.69 -39.63 -27.72
N ALA A 12 27.33 -38.35 -27.54
CA ALA A 12 27.75 -37.24 -28.39
C ALA A 12 27.34 -35.88 -27.78
N ALA A 13 28.31 -35.00 -27.52
CA ALA A 13 28.13 -33.55 -27.41
C ALA A 13 28.35 -32.92 -28.80
N PRO A 14 28.28 -31.58 -28.96
CA PRO A 14 27.21 -30.63 -28.68
C PRO A 14 26.63 -30.08 -30.00
N HIS A 15 25.50 -29.37 -29.97
CA HIS A 15 25.11 -28.50 -31.09
C HIS A 15 24.54 -27.18 -30.59
N GLU A 16 25.26 -26.12 -30.97
CA GLU A 16 24.81 -24.74 -31.03
C GLU A 16 23.62 -24.64 -31.99
N ASP A 17 22.54 -24.01 -31.50
CA ASP A 17 21.70 -23.02 -32.19
C ASP A 17 20.37 -22.92 -31.44
N GLY A 18 20.39 -22.08 -30.40
CA GLY A 18 19.25 -21.76 -29.54
C GLY A 18 18.25 -20.81 -30.19
N THR A 19 17.81 -21.11 -31.42
CA THR A 19 16.64 -20.45 -32.00
C THR A 19 15.40 -21.26 -31.69
N ASN A 20 14.62 -20.82 -30.71
CA ASN A 20 13.18 -21.07 -30.72
C ASN A 20 12.42 -19.79 -30.42
N HIS A 21 11.57 -19.49 -31.40
CA HIS A 21 10.68 -18.35 -31.54
C HIS A 21 9.80 -18.08 -30.31
N TYR A 22 9.74 -16.81 -29.91
CA TYR A 22 8.49 -16.20 -29.45
C TYR A 22 8.26 -14.91 -30.21
N SER A 23 7.18 -14.93 -30.99
CA SER A 23 6.71 -13.84 -31.84
C SER A 23 6.16 -12.70 -30.99
N ILE A 24 6.58 -11.47 -31.30
CA ILE A 24 5.92 -10.24 -30.87
C ILE A 24 4.69 -10.05 -31.76
N SER A 25 3.52 -9.81 -31.17
CA SER A 25 2.42 -9.08 -31.82
C SER A 25 1.44 -8.53 -30.78
N CYS A 26 1.49 -7.21 -30.58
CA CYS A 26 0.33 -6.41 -30.18
C CYS A 26 -0.58 -6.27 -31.42
N PRO A 27 -1.92 -6.26 -31.31
CA PRO A 27 -2.59 -4.97 -31.42
C PRO A 27 -3.93 -4.82 -30.65
N CYS A 28 -4.29 -3.55 -30.50
CA CYS A 28 -5.54 -2.95 -30.05
C CYS A 28 -6.83 -3.58 -30.64
N LEU A 29 -7.93 -3.60 -29.86
CA LEU A 29 -9.34 -3.53 -30.33
C LEU A 29 -10.32 -3.37 -29.13
N CYS A 30 -11.01 -2.23 -29.02
CA CYS A 30 -12.42 -2.14 -28.59
C CYS A 30 -13.33 -2.44 -29.81
N PRO A 31 -14.69 -2.57 -29.79
CA PRO A 31 -15.71 -2.64 -28.73
C PRO A 31 -16.80 -3.76 -28.94
N HIS A 32 -17.81 -3.80 -28.04
CA HIS A 32 -19.18 -4.36 -28.20
C HIS A 32 -19.48 -5.88 -28.10
N PHE A 33 -20.66 -6.15 -27.50
CA PHE A 33 -21.46 -7.39 -27.37
C PHE A 33 -21.23 -8.27 -26.12
N ILE A 34 -22.08 -8.09 -25.10
CA ILE A 34 -23.06 -9.09 -24.61
C ILE A 34 -24.12 -8.31 -23.83
N ASN A 35 -25.10 -7.79 -24.58
CA ASN A 35 -26.40 -7.42 -24.07
C ASN A 35 -27.42 -8.02 -25.04
N TYR A 36 -27.54 -9.34 -25.00
CA TYR A 36 -28.50 -10.09 -25.79
C TYR A 36 -28.78 -11.41 -25.06
N PHE A 37 -29.52 -11.38 -23.95
CA PHE A 37 -30.40 -12.50 -23.59
C PHE A 37 -31.42 -12.29 -22.47
N LEU A 38 -31.57 -11.11 -21.84
CA LEU A 38 -32.61 -10.93 -20.80
C LEU A 38 -33.51 -9.70 -21.01
N SER A 39 -33.85 -9.41 -22.27
CA SER A 39 -35.03 -8.62 -22.64
C SER A 39 -35.90 -9.45 -23.59
N ARG A 40 -36.76 -10.29 -23.00
CA ARG A 40 -38.04 -10.77 -23.55
C ARG A 40 -38.57 -11.86 -22.63
N ASN A 41 -39.35 -11.45 -21.63
CA ASN A 41 -40.60 -12.10 -21.23
C ASN A 41 -41.16 -11.34 -20.02
N GLY A 42 -41.85 -10.24 -20.33
CA GLY A 42 -42.74 -9.57 -19.39
C GLY A 42 -43.93 -10.48 -19.09
N ALA A 43 -43.80 -11.30 -18.05
CA ALA A 43 -44.92 -12.05 -17.48
C ALA A 43 -44.62 -12.58 -16.06
N MET A 44 -43.90 -11.84 -15.21
CA MET A 44 -43.92 -12.06 -13.75
C MET A 44 -43.76 -10.74 -13.00
N GLN A 45 -44.70 -9.83 -13.21
CA GLN A 45 -44.84 -8.59 -12.44
C GLN A 45 -46.23 -8.50 -11.81
N ARG A 46 -46.72 -9.63 -11.27
CA ARG A 46 -48.01 -9.75 -10.57
C ARG A 46 -48.01 -10.69 -9.37
N LEU A 47 -46.86 -10.86 -8.69
CA LEU A 47 -46.76 -11.62 -7.43
C LEU A 47 -46.06 -10.86 -6.30
N LEU A 48 -45.83 -9.55 -6.47
CA LEU A 48 -45.19 -8.68 -5.46
C LEU A 48 -46.18 -7.76 -4.71
N TYR A 49 -47.49 -7.93 -4.86
CA TYR A 49 -48.50 -7.14 -4.13
C TYR A 49 -49.66 -7.99 -3.60
N ALA A 50 -49.35 -9.07 -2.87
CA ALA A 50 -50.34 -9.86 -2.14
C ALA A 50 -49.92 -10.24 -0.71
N LEU A 51 -48.95 -9.52 -0.12
CA LEU A 51 -48.58 -9.64 1.30
C LEU A 51 -48.43 -8.29 2.02
N LEU A 52 -49.06 -7.24 1.48
CA LEU A 52 -49.45 -6.04 2.24
C LEU A 52 -50.91 -6.29 2.66
N PRO A 53 -51.19 -6.94 3.80
CA PRO A 53 -51.40 -6.16 5.02
C PRO A 53 -51.18 -6.97 6.32
N ILE A 54 -49.97 -7.09 6.86
CA ILE A 54 -49.76 -7.34 8.30
C ILE A 54 -48.47 -6.63 8.72
N LEU A 55 -48.52 -5.33 8.98
CA LEU A 55 -47.61 -4.69 9.93
C LEU A 55 -48.22 -3.37 10.43
N LEU A 56 -49.15 -3.51 11.36
CA LEU A 56 -49.50 -2.48 12.34
C LEU A 56 -49.78 -3.25 13.63
N VAL A 57 -49.15 -2.82 14.73
CA VAL A 57 -48.93 -3.53 16.01
C VAL A 57 -47.75 -4.51 15.87
N ILE A 58 -46.50 -4.18 16.23
CA ILE A 58 -46.01 -3.79 17.56
C ILE A 58 -44.83 -2.82 17.37
N GLY A 59 -44.97 -1.59 17.86
CA GLY A 59 -43.81 -0.73 18.13
C GLY A 59 -43.29 -1.10 19.50
N ASP A 60 -42.12 -1.70 19.57
CA ASP A 60 -41.15 -1.54 20.66
C ASP A 60 -39.86 -2.28 20.30
N GLY A 61 -38.77 -1.51 20.25
CA GLY A 61 -37.38 -1.92 20.43
C GLY A 61 -36.90 -3.24 19.80
N LEU A 62 -36.57 -3.21 18.52
CA LEU A 62 -35.50 -4.09 18.00
C LEU A 62 -34.28 -3.22 17.71
N ALA A 63 -33.45 -3.02 18.75
CA ALA A 63 -32.06 -2.70 18.53
C ALA A 63 -31.46 -3.85 17.73
N VAL A 64 -31.12 -3.61 16.47
CA VAL A 64 -30.25 -4.50 15.69
C VAL A 64 -28.90 -4.46 16.39
N GLN A 65 -28.70 -5.38 17.33
CA GLN A 65 -27.38 -5.63 17.87
C GLN A 65 -26.57 -6.28 16.74
N ALA A 66 -25.57 -5.56 16.23
CA ALA A 66 -24.56 -6.14 15.38
C ALA A 66 -23.96 -7.36 16.10
N GLN A 67 -24.22 -8.55 15.59
CA GLN A 67 -23.65 -9.78 16.13
C GLN A 67 -22.13 -9.71 15.91
N PRO A 68 -21.29 -9.95 16.93
CA PRO A 68 -19.85 -10.00 16.74
C PRO A 68 -19.51 -11.14 15.77
N ILE A 69 -18.69 -10.83 14.76
CA ILE A 69 -18.18 -11.80 13.79
C ILE A 69 -17.34 -12.84 14.57
N PRO A 70 -17.58 -14.15 14.41
CA PRO A 70 -16.77 -15.17 15.08
C PRO A 70 -15.30 -15.04 14.65
N GLY A 71 -14.44 -14.55 15.54
CA GLY A 71 -13.01 -14.33 15.30
C GLY A 71 -12.49 -12.94 15.69
N SER A 72 -13.36 -11.94 15.86
CA SER A 72 -12.97 -10.63 16.37
C SER A 72 -13.14 -10.55 17.89
N SER A 73 -12.20 -11.11 18.65
CA SER A 73 -12.07 -10.82 20.07
C SER A 73 -11.22 -9.56 20.26
N PRO A 74 -11.74 -8.47 20.86
CA PRO A 74 -10.97 -7.24 21.11
C PRO A 74 -9.82 -7.42 22.13
N THR A 75 -9.67 -8.60 22.72
CA THR A 75 -8.66 -8.89 23.75
C THR A 75 -7.26 -9.23 23.22
N ASN A 76 -7.08 -9.54 21.92
CA ASN A 76 -5.74 -9.84 21.35
C ASN A 76 -5.16 -8.66 20.55
N ALA A 77 -5.97 -7.63 20.30
CA ALA A 77 -5.59 -6.50 19.46
C ALA A 77 -4.43 -5.72 20.05
N SER A 78 -4.36 -5.53 21.37
CA SER A 78 -3.32 -4.74 22.05
C SER A 78 -2.04 -5.50 22.41
N GLU A 79 -1.90 -6.78 22.06
CA GLU A 79 -0.72 -7.60 22.40
C GLU A 79 0.60 -7.02 21.87
N LEU A 80 0.53 -6.28 20.76
CA LEU A 80 1.70 -5.66 20.12
C LEU A 80 2.14 -4.36 20.80
N LEU A 81 1.25 -3.66 21.52
CA LEU A 81 1.55 -2.37 22.15
C LEU A 81 2.77 -2.41 23.08
N PRO A 82 2.87 -3.34 24.06
CA PRO A 82 4.05 -3.38 24.94
C PRO A 82 5.33 -3.69 24.16
N LEU A 83 5.27 -4.51 23.11
CA LEU A 83 6.43 -4.87 22.30
C LEU A 83 6.90 -3.70 21.41
N ILE A 84 5.95 -2.95 20.84
CA ILE A 84 6.23 -1.71 20.11
C ILE A 84 6.88 -0.69 21.04
N ASN A 85 6.34 -0.49 22.24
CA ASN A 85 6.88 0.47 23.20
C ASN A 85 8.25 0.03 23.76
N GLU A 86 8.47 -1.26 23.94
CA GLU A 86 9.79 -1.80 24.27
C GLU A 86 10.79 -1.50 23.15
N ALA A 87 10.40 -1.72 21.89
CA ALA A 87 11.23 -1.39 20.75
C ALA A 87 11.56 0.12 20.68
N ARG A 88 10.58 0.98 20.96
CA ARG A 88 10.76 2.44 20.96
C ARG A 88 11.66 2.94 22.09
N SER A 89 11.77 2.20 23.20
CA SER A 89 12.56 2.60 24.36
C SER A 89 14.08 2.66 24.13
N ALA A 90 14.57 2.06 23.04
CA ALA A 90 15.99 2.01 22.70
C ALA A 90 16.27 2.61 21.32
N ALA A 91 17.37 3.37 21.23
CA ALA A 91 17.89 3.82 19.94
C ALA A 91 18.28 2.61 19.07
N ARG A 92 18.03 2.69 17.77
CA ARG A 92 18.29 1.59 16.82
C ARG A 92 18.66 2.09 15.43
N MET A 93 19.25 1.19 14.66
CA MET A 93 19.46 1.37 13.23
C MET A 93 18.24 0.85 12.47
N CYS A 94 17.67 1.67 11.59
CA CYS A 94 16.62 1.30 10.65
C CYS A 94 17.22 1.30 9.24
N GLY A 95 17.86 0.18 8.86
CA GLY A 95 18.80 0.17 7.74
C GLY A 95 20.05 0.97 8.10
N ASP A 96 20.43 1.94 7.26
CA ASP A 96 21.59 2.80 7.47
C ASP A 96 21.29 4.02 8.35
N ASP A 97 20.01 4.29 8.64
CA ASP A 97 19.59 5.45 9.41
C ASP A 97 19.55 5.17 10.91
N ARG A 98 20.12 6.07 11.71
CA ARG A 98 20.07 5.98 13.16
C ARG A 98 18.84 6.70 13.71
N PHE A 99 17.98 5.96 14.40
CA PHE A 99 16.83 6.50 15.13
C PHE A 99 17.14 6.53 16.64
N PRO A 100 16.93 7.66 17.34
CA PRO A 100 17.02 7.71 18.79
C PRO A 100 15.89 6.89 19.44
N ALA A 101 15.97 6.70 20.76
CA ALA A 101 14.81 6.21 21.51
C ALA A 101 13.64 7.17 21.33
N ALA A 102 12.45 6.62 21.09
CA ALA A 102 11.22 7.36 20.85
C ALA A 102 10.28 7.24 22.06
N PRO A 103 9.47 8.27 22.36
CA PRO A 103 8.45 8.18 23.40
C PRO A 103 7.48 7.02 23.15
N PRO A 104 6.94 6.37 24.20
CA PRO A 104 5.95 5.32 24.02
C PRO A 104 4.69 5.88 23.33
N VAL A 105 4.09 5.09 22.45
CA VAL A 105 2.78 5.38 21.86
C VAL A 105 1.67 4.92 22.80
N ALA A 106 0.57 5.67 22.83
CA ALA A 106 -0.66 5.32 23.51
C ALA A 106 -1.55 4.44 22.63
N TRP A 107 -2.41 3.62 23.26
CA TRP A 107 -3.41 2.86 22.53
C TRP A 107 -4.52 3.76 21.97
N SER A 108 -5.00 3.48 20.76
CA SER A 108 -6.20 4.10 20.18
C SER A 108 -7.14 3.04 19.62
N ASP A 109 -8.35 2.96 20.18
CA ASP A 109 -9.40 2.07 19.68
C ASP A 109 -9.80 2.43 18.25
N THR A 110 -9.78 3.72 17.89
CA THR A 110 -10.12 4.17 16.54
C THR A 110 -9.11 3.69 15.51
N LEU A 111 -7.80 3.78 15.81
CA LEU A 111 -6.76 3.23 14.95
C LEU A 111 -6.84 1.70 14.89
N ALA A 112 -7.21 1.04 15.99
CA ALA A 112 -7.36 -0.41 16.03
C ALA A 112 -8.53 -0.89 15.16
N GLN A 113 -9.62 -0.12 15.10
CA GLN A 113 -10.73 -0.38 14.18
C GLN A 113 -10.33 -0.20 12.70
N ALA A 114 -9.49 0.78 12.38
CA ALA A 114 -8.94 0.94 11.03
C ALA A 114 -8.03 -0.24 10.66
N ALA A 115 -7.13 -0.64 11.57
CA ALA A 115 -6.27 -1.81 11.41
C ALA A 115 -7.08 -3.11 11.24
N ALA A 116 -8.14 -3.29 12.02
CA ALA A 116 -9.00 -4.47 11.98
C ALA A 116 -9.76 -4.57 10.66
N ALA A 117 -10.27 -3.45 10.14
CA ALA A 117 -10.94 -3.42 8.85
C ALA A 117 -10.01 -3.90 7.72
N HIS A 118 -8.77 -3.38 7.68
CA HIS A 118 -7.79 -3.77 6.66
C HIS A 118 -7.31 -5.21 6.80
N ASN A 119 -7.06 -5.67 8.02
CA ASN A 119 -6.70 -7.05 8.27
C ASN A 119 -7.78 -8.03 7.82
N ASN A 120 -9.04 -7.72 8.12
CA ASN A 120 -10.17 -8.55 7.70
C ASN A 120 -10.24 -8.58 6.18
N ASP A 121 -10.14 -7.43 5.52
CA ASP A 121 -10.10 -7.32 4.07
C ASP A 121 -8.98 -8.19 3.46
N MET A 122 -7.73 -8.02 3.90
CA MET A 122 -6.59 -8.83 3.43
C MET A 122 -6.80 -10.33 3.67
N SER A 123 -7.32 -10.71 4.83
CA SER A 123 -7.51 -12.12 5.19
C SER A 123 -8.67 -12.78 4.42
N THR A 124 -9.74 -12.04 4.16
CA THR A 124 -10.92 -12.53 3.42
C THR A 124 -10.64 -12.63 1.93
N ASN A 125 -9.96 -11.62 1.38
CA ASN A 125 -9.67 -11.54 -0.06
C ASN A 125 -8.30 -12.13 -0.42
N ALA A 126 -7.60 -12.71 0.56
CA ALA A 126 -6.31 -13.39 0.40
C ALA A 126 -5.29 -12.57 -0.39
N PHE A 127 -5.06 -11.31 0.01
CA PHE A 127 -4.05 -10.45 -0.59
C PHE A 127 -3.10 -9.83 0.45
N ARG A 128 -2.04 -9.19 -0.04
CA ARG A 128 -1.09 -8.40 0.76
C ARG A 128 -0.93 -7.02 0.14
N GLY A 129 -0.88 -5.99 0.96
CA GLY A 129 -0.67 -4.61 0.52
C GLY A 129 -1.35 -3.61 1.43
N HIS A 130 -0.99 -2.33 1.28
CA HIS A 130 -1.55 -1.24 2.07
C HIS A 130 -2.87 -0.72 1.50
N ALA A 131 -3.08 -0.85 0.19
CA ALA A 131 -4.36 -0.56 -0.45
C ALA A 131 -5.36 -1.68 -0.16
N GLY A 132 -6.57 -1.30 0.24
CA GLY A 132 -7.70 -2.22 0.40
C GLY A 132 -8.20 -2.75 -0.94
N SER A 133 -9.02 -3.80 -0.89
CA SER A 133 -9.69 -4.34 -2.09
C SER A 133 -10.69 -3.38 -2.71
N ASP A 134 -11.16 -2.40 -1.93
CA ASP A 134 -11.96 -1.25 -2.36
C ASP A 134 -11.13 -0.07 -2.87
N GLY A 135 -9.80 -0.19 -2.89
CA GLY A 135 -8.87 0.86 -3.27
C GLY A 135 -8.45 1.78 -2.12
N SER A 136 -9.05 1.65 -0.92
CA SER A 136 -8.78 2.57 0.18
C SER A 136 -7.34 2.51 0.66
N VAL A 137 -6.74 3.65 0.99
CA VAL A 137 -5.39 3.74 1.60
C VAL A 137 -5.47 3.89 3.13
N PRO A 138 -4.38 3.65 3.90
CA PRO A 138 -4.43 3.65 5.37
C PRO A 138 -5.00 4.93 5.97
N HIS A 139 -4.61 6.07 5.40
CA HIS A 139 -5.05 7.37 5.84
C HIS A 139 -6.56 7.58 5.63
N GLU A 140 -7.14 7.16 4.50
CA GLU A 140 -8.59 7.20 4.26
C GLU A 140 -9.33 6.29 5.24
N ARG A 141 -8.79 5.09 5.52
CA ARG A 141 -9.37 4.20 6.53
C ARG A 141 -9.39 4.82 7.92
N VAL A 142 -8.41 5.64 8.28
CA VAL A 142 -8.40 6.41 9.52
C VAL A 142 -9.37 7.59 9.46
N ARG A 143 -9.34 8.41 8.39
CA ARG A 143 -10.22 9.58 8.21
C ARG A 143 -11.71 9.23 8.21
N ASN A 144 -12.08 8.08 7.64
CA ASN A 144 -13.45 7.56 7.71
C ASN A 144 -13.94 7.29 9.14
N ARG A 145 -13.05 7.37 10.15
CA ARG A 145 -13.35 7.15 11.56
C ARG A 145 -13.00 8.35 12.44
N THR A 146 -11.98 9.14 12.09
CA THR A 146 -11.53 10.31 12.86
C THR A 146 -10.61 11.23 12.06
N ASP A 147 -10.71 12.54 12.31
CA ASP A 147 -9.81 13.58 11.76
C ASP A 147 -8.75 14.03 12.78
N GLN A 148 -8.59 13.32 13.90
CA GLN A 148 -7.69 13.71 14.99
C GLN A 148 -6.19 13.58 14.66
N PHE A 149 -5.85 12.72 13.69
CA PHE A 149 -4.47 12.41 13.36
C PHE A 149 -4.05 13.13 12.08
N ALA A 150 -3.04 13.99 12.20
CA ALA A 150 -2.50 14.77 11.07
C ALA A 150 -1.60 13.94 10.15
N SER A 151 -1.06 12.82 10.66
CA SER A 151 -0.31 11.85 9.87
C SER A 151 -0.62 10.44 10.34
N VAL A 152 -0.62 9.50 9.40
CA VAL A 152 -0.93 8.09 9.59
C VAL A 152 0.18 7.23 8.99
N GLY A 153 0.72 6.31 9.78
CA GLY A 153 1.65 5.28 9.35
C GLY A 153 1.02 3.90 9.43
N GLU A 154 1.38 2.99 8.53
CA GLU A 154 0.92 1.59 8.59
C GLU A 154 2.08 0.63 8.38
N VAL A 155 2.15 -0.40 9.23
CA VAL A 155 3.07 -1.53 9.05
C VAL A 155 2.30 -2.84 9.04
N LEU A 156 2.66 -3.71 8.10
CA LEU A 156 1.96 -4.95 7.82
C LEU A 156 2.89 -6.15 8.00
N ALA A 157 2.35 -7.24 8.50
CA ALA A 157 3.06 -8.48 8.72
C ALA A 157 2.18 -9.68 8.38
N TYR A 158 2.78 -10.67 7.72
CA TYR A 158 2.10 -11.84 7.21
C TYR A 158 2.80 -13.11 7.68
N PHE A 159 2.02 -14.00 8.27
CA PHE A 159 2.37 -15.38 8.58
C PHE A 159 3.40 -15.57 9.71
N GLN A 160 3.63 -14.56 10.55
CA GLN A 160 4.41 -14.70 11.78
C GLN A 160 3.62 -15.51 12.81
N ASN A 161 4.30 -16.33 13.60
CA ASN A 161 3.63 -17.22 14.54
C ASN A 161 3.06 -16.44 15.73
N ASN A 162 3.81 -15.43 16.20
CA ASN A 162 3.48 -14.67 17.40
C ASN A 162 3.79 -13.18 17.26
N SER A 163 3.43 -12.41 18.29
CA SER A 163 3.55 -10.95 18.32
C SER A 163 5.00 -10.47 18.42
N ALA A 164 5.91 -11.23 19.06
CA ALA A 164 7.33 -10.90 19.11
C ALA A 164 7.98 -11.02 17.72
N GLU A 165 7.78 -12.15 17.03
CA GLU A 165 8.24 -12.34 15.65
C GLU A 165 7.68 -11.27 14.69
N THR A 166 6.49 -10.74 14.99
CA THR A 166 5.88 -9.66 14.20
C THR A 166 6.64 -8.36 14.36
N VAL A 167 6.92 -7.95 15.60
CA VAL A 167 7.70 -6.73 15.87
C VAL A 167 9.13 -6.89 15.35
N ASP A 168 9.76 -8.04 15.53
CA ASP A 168 11.09 -8.33 14.97
C ASP A 168 11.10 -8.20 13.44
N ALA A 169 10.07 -8.71 12.76
CA ALA A 169 9.94 -8.59 11.30
C ALA A 169 9.76 -7.12 10.84
N TRP A 170 9.03 -6.31 11.60
CA TRP A 170 8.93 -4.87 11.34
C TRP A 170 10.26 -4.16 11.56
N LEU A 171 10.95 -4.45 12.66
CA LEU A 171 12.24 -3.83 12.97
C LEU A 171 13.35 -4.26 12.01
N GLY A 172 13.27 -5.47 11.45
CA GLY A 172 14.21 -5.97 10.45
C GLY A 172 14.01 -5.40 9.03
N SER A 173 12.90 -4.70 8.78
CA SER A 173 12.65 -3.98 7.53
C SER A 173 12.96 -2.50 7.74
N PRO A 174 13.89 -1.89 6.97
CA PRO A 174 14.24 -0.48 7.15
C PRO A 174 13.00 0.44 7.15
N ASP A 175 12.10 0.28 6.17
CA ASP A 175 10.92 1.14 6.04
C ASP A 175 9.92 0.97 7.20
N HIS A 176 9.66 -0.26 7.64
CA HIS A 176 8.78 -0.50 8.79
C HIS A 176 9.43 -0.02 10.08
N CYS A 177 10.74 -0.19 10.25
CA CYS A 177 11.49 0.28 11.40
C CYS A 177 11.39 1.80 11.54
N ARG A 178 11.52 2.54 10.43
CA ARG A 178 11.35 4.01 10.42
C ARG A 178 9.98 4.41 10.96
N ILE A 179 8.90 3.76 10.51
CA ILE A 179 7.54 4.03 11.01
C ILE A 179 7.41 3.70 12.51
N VAL A 180 7.90 2.52 12.93
CA VAL A 180 7.83 2.10 14.35
C VAL A 180 8.61 3.04 15.27
N MET A 181 9.74 3.59 14.80
CA MET A 181 10.63 4.46 15.58
C MET A 181 10.37 5.96 15.41
N ASP A 182 9.46 6.37 14.52
CA ASP A 182 9.17 7.77 14.31
C ASP A 182 8.55 8.39 15.58
N ALA A 183 9.23 9.40 16.11
CA ALA A 183 8.85 10.10 17.34
C ALA A 183 7.59 10.96 17.15
N ALA A 184 7.20 11.28 15.91
CA ALA A 184 5.97 12.03 15.63
C ALA A 184 4.71 11.20 15.93
N TYR A 185 4.77 9.87 15.82
CA TYR A 185 3.65 9.02 16.19
C TYR A 185 3.49 8.97 17.71
N THR A 186 2.26 9.25 18.15
CA THR A 186 1.88 9.32 19.57
C THR A 186 0.85 8.26 19.94
N HIS A 187 0.15 7.70 18.95
CA HIS A 187 -0.86 6.68 19.15
C HIS A 187 -0.66 5.51 18.19
N VAL A 188 -1.11 4.33 18.60
CA VAL A 188 -1.15 3.14 17.76
C VAL A 188 -2.43 2.36 18.02
N GLY A 189 -2.94 1.73 16.97
CA GLY A 189 -3.94 0.68 17.06
C GLY A 189 -3.49 -0.51 16.23
N THR A 190 -3.63 -1.71 16.77
CA THR A 190 -3.15 -2.93 16.11
C THR A 190 -4.27 -3.95 15.98
N ALA A 191 -4.15 -4.83 14.99
CA ALA A 191 -5.12 -5.88 14.75
C ALA A 191 -4.44 -7.18 14.31
N ARG A 192 -5.17 -8.28 14.50
CA ARG A 192 -4.83 -9.61 13.98
C ARG A 192 -6.04 -10.24 13.30
N ALA A 193 -5.84 -10.83 12.13
CA ALA A 193 -6.80 -11.70 11.48
C ALA A 193 -6.15 -13.02 11.06
N THR A 194 -6.96 -14.03 10.81
CA THR A 194 -6.52 -15.33 10.31
C THR A 194 -7.39 -15.70 9.12
N GLY A 195 -6.77 -16.09 8.01
CA GLY A 195 -7.47 -16.44 6.77
C GLY A 195 -6.59 -17.21 5.81
N PRO A 196 -7.07 -17.55 4.61
CA PRO A 196 -6.25 -18.17 3.56
C PRO A 196 -4.99 -17.35 3.27
N ARG A 197 -3.86 -18.02 3.01
CA ARG A 197 -2.62 -17.33 2.61
C ARG A 197 -2.74 -16.86 1.17
N TYR A 198 -2.37 -15.61 0.90
CA TYR A 198 -2.32 -15.06 -0.47
C TYR A 198 -1.44 -15.87 -1.44
N ASN A 199 -0.43 -16.58 -0.94
CA ASN A 199 0.49 -17.40 -1.74
C ASN A 199 0.25 -18.91 -1.62
N ALA A 200 -0.70 -19.35 -0.80
CA ALA A 200 -1.08 -20.74 -0.62
C ALA A 200 -2.53 -20.80 -0.11
N PRO A 201 -3.53 -20.63 -0.99
CA PRO A 201 -4.93 -20.48 -0.57
C PRO A 201 -5.52 -21.68 0.18
N ASN A 202 -4.88 -22.85 0.11
CA ASN A 202 -5.22 -24.05 0.87
C ASN A 202 -4.59 -24.11 2.26
N GLN A 203 -3.78 -23.11 2.64
CA GLN A 203 -3.17 -22.97 3.94
C GLN A 203 -3.76 -21.75 4.66
N THR A 204 -3.81 -21.83 5.98
CA THR A 204 -4.19 -20.72 6.85
C THR A 204 -2.97 -19.92 7.24
N GLY A 205 -3.09 -18.59 7.21
CA GLY A 205 -2.08 -17.64 7.61
C GLY A 205 -2.62 -16.59 8.57
N THR A 206 -1.72 -15.99 9.35
CA THR A 206 -2.03 -14.83 10.18
C THR A 206 -1.68 -13.54 9.45
N TYR A 207 -2.55 -12.54 9.55
CA TYR A 207 -2.35 -11.17 9.08
C TYR A 207 -2.29 -10.26 10.30
N ARG A 208 -1.30 -9.37 10.37
CA ARG A 208 -1.16 -8.38 11.44
C ARG A 208 -0.91 -7.01 10.85
N THR A 209 -1.60 -6.03 11.41
CA THR A 209 -1.53 -4.63 10.99
C THR A 209 -1.34 -3.79 12.25
N ALA A 210 -0.43 -2.81 12.19
CA ALA A 210 -0.36 -1.71 13.14
C ALA A 210 -0.51 -0.39 12.39
N VAL A 211 -1.45 0.44 12.85
CA VAL A 211 -1.69 1.79 12.33
C VAL A 211 -1.27 2.78 13.41
N PHE A 212 -0.38 3.69 13.05
CA PHE A 212 0.17 4.74 13.90
C PHE A 212 -0.48 6.08 13.55
N GLY A 213 -0.72 6.90 14.57
CA GLY A 213 -1.29 8.24 14.43
C GLY A 213 -0.43 9.30 15.11
N ALA A 214 -0.15 10.38 14.38
CA ALA A 214 0.51 11.58 14.90
C ALA A 214 -0.53 12.66 15.14
N ASN A 215 -0.54 13.23 16.34
CA ASN A 215 -1.38 14.41 16.62
C ASN A 215 -0.77 15.62 15.90
N PRO A 216 -1.58 16.61 15.50
CA PRO A 216 -1.09 17.84 14.86
C PRO A 216 -0.05 18.59 15.71
N ASP A 217 -0.12 18.47 17.03
CA ASP A 217 0.81 19.09 17.98
C ASP A 217 2.03 18.23 18.33
N ALA A 218 2.16 17.02 17.75
CA ALA A 218 3.31 16.16 18.02
C ALA A 218 4.60 16.84 17.53
N PRO A 219 5.67 16.89 18.34
CA PRO A 219 6.93 17.48 17.92
C PRO A 219 7.43 16.79 16.65
N ARG A 220 7.41 17.49 15.51
CA ARG A 220 8.18 17.06 14.35
C ARG A 220 9.66 17.11 14.73
N PRO A 221 10.48 16.11 14.37
CA PRO A 221 11.92 16.23 14.49
C PRO A 221 12.37 17.50 13.76
N THR A 222 12.91 18.47 14.50
CA THR A 222 13.58 19.62 13.89
C THR A 222 14.88 19.11 13.27
N VAL A 223 14.91 18.98 11.96
CA VAL A 223 16.19 18.89 11.24
C VAL A 223 16.88 20.23 11.44
N HIS A 224 18.02 20.24 12.11
CA HIS A 224 18.93 21.39 12.12
C HIS A 224 19.47 21.56 10.70
N THR A 225 18.77 22.33 9.87
CA THR A 225 19.35 22.85 8.64
C THR A 225 20.13 24.11 9.00
N ASN A 226 21.45 23.99 9.08
CA ASN A 226 22.31 25.16 8.88
C ASN A 226 22.20 25.52 7.40
N VAL A 227 21.20 26.33 7.05
CA VAL A 227 21.12 26.94 5.73
C VAL A 227 22.01 28.18 5.78
N ASP A 228 23.27 28.02 5.39
CA ASP A 228 24.05 29.15 4.90
C ASP A 228 23.52 29.49 3.50
N SER A 229 23.12 30.74 3.33
CA SER A 229 22.35 31.20 2.17
C SER A 229 23.30 31.78 1.13
N SER A 230 23.79 30.93 0.23
CA SER A 230 24.34 31.37 -1.05
C SER A 230 24.55 30.20 -2.01
N GLU A 231 24.20 30.43 -3.28
CA GLU A 231 24.53 29.65 -4.49
C GLU A 231 23.51 28.53 -4.82
N GLN A 232 22.93 28.42 -6.02
CA GLN A 232 22.87 29.25 -7.22
C GLN A 232 21.75 28.63 -8.06
N GLN A 233 20.70 29.39 -8.38
CA GLN A 233 19.61 28.93 -9.26
C GLN A 233 20.14 28.84 -10.70
N ASP A 234 20.36 27.64 -11.22
CA ASP A 234 20.57 27.42 -12.64
C ASP A 234 19.22 27.19 -13.32
N SER A 235 18.77 28.21 -14.04
CA SER A 235 17.52 28.25 -14.76
C SER A 235 17.61 27.46 -16.06
N SER A 236 17.23 26.19 -16.01
CA SER A 236 16.77 25.45 -17.19
C SER A 236 15.26 25.73 -17.38
N PRO A 237 14.75 25.88 -18.62
CA PRO A 237 13.35 26.29 -18.83
C PRO A 237 12.40 25.27 -18.21
N GLU A 238 11.51 25.74 -17.32
CA GLU A 238 10.48 24.95 -16.65
C GLU A 238 9.71 24.10 -17.67
N ALA A 239 10.06 22.82 -17.72
CA ALA A 239 9.43 21.82 -18.56
C ALA A 239 7.97 21.65 -18.09
N ALA A 240 7.05 21.66 -19.04
CA ALA A 240 5.61 21.69 -18.83
C ALA A 240 5.14 20.70 -17.75
N GLY A 241 4.82 21.24 -16.56
CA GLY A 241 3.87 20.69 -15.59
C GLY A 241 4.08 19.26 -15.09
N VAL A 242 5.22 18.59 -15.36
CA VAL A 242 5.53 17.24 -14.88
C VAL A 242 6.82 17.25 -14.10
N VAL A 243 6.74 16.95 -12.80
CA VAL A 243 7.91 16.79 -11.91
C VAL A 243 8.01 15.35 -11.45
N VAL A 244 9.15 14.71 -11.72
CA VAL A 244 9.46 13.34 -11.32
C VAL A 244 10.46 13.39 -10.18
N TYR A 245 10.05 12.93 -9.00
CA TYR A 245 10.91 12.69 -7.85
C TYR A 245 11.32 11.22 -7.84
N GLY A 246 12.61 10.94 -7.91
CA GLY A 246 13.11 9.59 -8.10
C GLY A 246 14.55 9.40 -7.66
N ARG A 247 15.09 8.23 -7.97
CA ARG A 247 16.54 7.96 -7.94
C ARG A 247 16.95 7.50 -9.32
N ASP A 248 18.10 7.95 -9.79
CA ASP A 248 18.62 7.49 -11.08
C ASP A 248 18.92 5.97 -11.10
N THR A 249 19.22 5.40 -9.94
CA THR A 249 19.47 3.96 -9.77
C THR A 249 18.19 3.12 -9.64
N CYS A 250 17.02 3.75 -9.51
CA CYS A 250 15.75 3.04 -9.32
C CYS A 250 15.19 2.55 -10.67
N PRO A 251 15.02 1.22 -10.87
CA PRO A 251 14.54 0.68 -12.15
C PRO A 251 13.19 1.22 -12.61
N ASN A 252 12.29 1.55 -11.68
CA ASN A 252 11.00 2.14 -12.01
C ASN A 252 11.15 3.59 -12.49
N THR A 253 12.06 4.35 -11.88
CA THR A 253 12.35 5.74 -12.26
C THR A 253 12.97 5.75 -13.66
N THR A 254 13.94 4.89 -13.92
CA THR A 254 14.53 4.72 -15.26
C THR A 254 13.49 4.30 -16.30
N ALA A 255 12.59 3.37 -15.95
CA ALA A 255 11.54 2.92 -16.87
C ALA A 255 10.54 4.03 -17.21
N LEU A 256 10.11 4.82 -16.21
CA LEU A 256 9.22 5.95 -16.43
C LEU A 256 9.88 7.02 -17.29
N ARG A 257 11.12 7.42 -16.97
CA ARG A 257 11.87 8.42 -17.73
C ARG A 257 11.95 8.05 -19.21
N ARG A 258 12.26 6.78 -19.50
CA ARG A 258 12.26 6.24 -20.87
C ARG A 258 10.89 6.32 -21.54
N ALA A 259 9.81 6.04 -20.80
CA ALA A 259 8.45 6.16 -21.34
C ALA A 259 8.11 7.61 -21.69
N LEU A 260 8.45 8.57 -20.81
CA LEU A 260 8.25 10.00 -21.06
C LEU A 260 9.07 10.50 -22.27
N ASP A 261 10.33 10.07 -22.37
CA ASP A 261 11.20 10.42 -23.50
C ASP A 261 10.65 9.88 -24.83
N ASN A 262 10.12 8.64 -24.83
CA ASN A 262 9.54 8.02 -26.02
C ASN A 262 8.27 8.72 -26.49
N GLU A 263 7.43 9.19 -25.56
CA GLU A 263 6.21 9.94 -25.86
C GLU A 263 6.48 11.45 -26.09
N GLY A 264 7.72 11.90 -25.93
CA GLY A 264 8.11 13.31 -26.09
C GLY A 264 7.51 14.22 -25.03
N ILE A 265 7.18 13.70 -23.85
CA ILE A 265 6.61 14.47 -22.73
C ILE A 265 7.76 15.09 -21.94
N PRO A 266 7.87 16.43 -21.89
CA PRO A 266 8.92 17.10 -21.14
C PRO A 266 8.66 16.96 -19.64
N TYR A 267 9.70 16.70 -18.85
CA TYR A 267 9.61 16.57 -17.40
C TYR A 267 10.85 17.14 -16.71
N THR A 268 10.69 17.52 -15.44
CA THR A 268 11.80 17.86 -14.54
C THR A 268 12.08 16.67 -13.63
N MET A 269 13.30 16.15 -13.66
CA MET A 269 13.74 15.11 -12.72
C MET A 269 14.38 15.77 -11.50
N ARG A 270 13.92 15.38 -10.31
CA ARG A 270 14.51 15.75 -9.03
C ARG A 270 15.01 14.49 -8.33
N ASP A 271 16.32 14.36 -8.22
CA ASP A 271 16.92 13.21 -7.53
C ASP A 271 16.82 13.41 -6.02
N ILE A 272 16.14 12.49 -5.34
CA ILE A 272 15.85 12.63 -3.91
C ILE A 272 17.07 12.41 -3.01
N ASP A 273 18.13 11.79 -3.54
CA ASP A 273 19.37 11.55 -2.79
C ASP A 273 20.40 12.66 -3.09
N ASP A 274 20.45 13.15 -4.34
CA ASP A 274 21.49 14.08 -4.79
C ASP A 274 21.06 15.56 -4.81
N GLU A 275 19.77 15.86 -4.85
CA GLU A 275 19.26 17.24 -4.89
C GLU A 275 18.73 17.69 -3.52
N ALA A 276 19.32 18.77 -2.99
CA ALA A 276 18.92 19.32 -1.70
C ALA A 276 17.43 19.73 -1.68
N GLY A 277 16.69 19.20 -0.69
CA GLY A 277 15.26 19.49 -0.51
C GLY A 277 14.32 18.79 -1.50
N ALA A 278 14.83 17.95 -2.42
CA ALA A 278 13.98 17.17 -3.32
C ALA A 278 13.18 16.11 -2.58
N SER A 279 13.80 15.43 -1.60
CA SER A 279 13.10 14.48 -0.72
C SER A 279 11.98 15.16 0.07
N ASP A 280 12.25 16.33 0.68
CA ASP A 280 11.25 17.07 1.46
C ASP A 280 10.08 17.53 0.58
N ALA A 281 10.37 18.09 -0.60
CA ALA A 281 9.34 18.51 -1.54
C ALA A 281 8.50 17.34 -2.08
N MET A 282 9.12 16.17 -2.31
CA MET A 282 8.41 14.94 -2.66
C MET A 282 7.44 14.54 -1.54
N TRP A 283 7.89 14.60 -0.28
CA TRP A 283 7.06 14.26 0.86
C TRP A 283 5.93 15.26 1.06
N ASP A 284 6.20 16.57 0.98
CA ASP A 284 5.17 17.61 1.06
C ASP A 284 4.10 17.42 -0.02
N LEU A 285 4.52 17.08 -1.24
CA LEU A 285 3.62 16.73 -2.33
C LEU A 285 2.72 15.54 -1.96
N LEU A 286 3.30 14.44 -1.48
CA LEU A 286 2.54 13.25 -1.06
C LEU A 286 1.60 13.53 0.12
N TYR A 287 2.00 14.38 1.07
CA TYR A 287 1.17 14.83 2.19
C TYR A 287 0.05 15.76 1.74
N SER A 288 0.26 16.55 0.71
CA SER A 288 -0.75 17.46 0.16
C SER A 288 -1.76 16.77 -0.77
N ALA A 289 -1.38 15.64 -1.38
CA ALA A 289 -2.16 14.97 -2.41
C ALA A 289 -3.30 14.07 -1.88
N ASP A 290 -3.42 13.90 -0.55
CA ASP A 290 -4.44 13.08 0.15
C ASP A 290 -4.51 11.57 -0.21
N GLU A 291 -4.01 11.15 -1.38
CA GLU A 291 -4.27 9.85 -2.03
C GLU A 291 -3.11 8.82 -2.02
N VAL A 292 -1.89 9.17 -1.59
CA VAL A 292 -0.70 8.32 -1.92
C VAL A 292 0.07 7.78 -0.70
N ILE A 293 -0.35 8.07 0.53
CA ILE A 293 0.40 7.63 1.73
C ILE A 293 -0.05 6.25 2.18
N GLY A 294 0.33 5.25 1.39
CA GLY A 294 0.12 3.85 1.72
C GLY A 294 1.14 2.93 1.07
N SER A 295 1.61 3.21 -0.15
CA SER A 295 2.74 2.47 -0.72
C SER A 295 3.45 3.27 -1.80
N THR A 296 3.99 4.44 -1.46
CA THR A 296 4.72 5.22 -2.45
C THR A 296 6.01 4.50 -2.83
N ARG A 297 6.04 3.90 -4.02
CA ARG A 297 7.27 3.43 -4.65
C ARG A 297 7.79 4.57 -5.49
N LEU A 298 9.11 4.72 -5.60
CA LEU A 298 9.68 5.61 -6.59
C LEU A 298 9.35 5.10 -8.01
N PRO A 299 9.16 6.00 -8.98
CA PRO A 299 9.15 7.46 -8.83
C PRO A 299 7.82 8.01 -8.29
N VAL A 300 7.88 9.18 -7.65
CA VAL A 300 6.72 10.02 -7.37
C VAL A 300 6.62 11.06 -8.48
N VAL A 301 5.43 11.27 -9.02
CA VAL A 301 5.24 12.19 -10.14
C VAL A 301 4.12 13.14 -9.81
N GLU A 302 4.37 14.43 -9.97
CA GLU A 302 3.32 15.45 -10.05
C GLU A 302 3.11 15.76 -11.53
N ALA A 303 1.85 15.74 -11.98
CA ALA A 303 1.48 16.21 -13.30
C ALA A 303 0.16 16.97 -13.24
N ASN A 304 0.18 18.27 -13.53
CA ASN A 304 -1.02 19.13 -13.58
C ASN A 304 -1.88 19.05 -12.29
N GLY A 305 -1.24 19.00 -11.12
CA GLY A 305 -1.88 18.89 -9.82
C GLY A 305 -2.25 17.46 -9.40
N VAL A 306 -2.03 16.46 -10.24
CA VAL A 306 -2.29 15.04 -9.93
C VAL A 306 -1.00 14.35 -9.52
N VAL A 307 -1.03 13.58 -8.43
CA VAL A 307 0.15 12.90 -7.88
C VAL A 307 0.08 11.40 -8.08
N PHE A 308 1.16 10.82 -8.60
CA PHE A 308 1.32 9.39 -8.84
C PHE A 308 2.48 8.83 -8.04
N GLY A 309 2.36 7.58 -7.58
CA GLY A 309 3.46 6.82 -6.99
C GLY A 309 3.70 5.51 -7.74
N GLY A 310 4.97 5.20 -8.02
CA GLY A 310 5.41 3.88 -8.46
C GLY A 310 5.04 3.52 -9.90
N ILE A 311 4.67 4.50 -10.71
CA ILE A 311 4.30 4.30 -12.12
C ILE A 311 5.53 4.12 -13.01
N ARG A 312 5.34 3.38 -14.11
CA ARG A 312 6.40 3.05 -15.09
C ARG A 312 6.03 3.38 -16.54
N SER A 313 4.80 3.83 -16.78
CA SER A 313 4.30 4.25 -18.09
C SER A 313 3.80 5.69 -18.03
N ALA A 314 3.74 6.32 -19.20
CA ALA A 314 3.28 7.70 -19.35
C ALA A 314 1.75 7.84 -19.44
N ASP A 315 1.00 6.75 -19.64
CA ASP A 315 -0.43 6.81 -20.01
C ASP A 315 -1.29 7.64 -19.04
N ARG A 316 -1.04 7.49 -17.73
CA ARG A 316 -1.77 8.26 -16.70
C ARG A 316 -1.31 9.71 -16.60
N ILE A 317 -0.04 9.97 -16.90
CA ILE A 317 0.50 11.33 -16.96
C ILE A 317 -0.12 12.06 -18.14
N GLU A 318 -0.26 11.41 -19.30
CA GLU A 318 -0.95 11.99 -20.45
C GLU A 318 -2.41 12.33 -20.15
N GLN A 319 -3.13 11.45 -19.45
CA GLN A 319 -4.52 11.71 -19.03
C GLN A 319 -4.59 12.92 -18.10
N ALA A 320 -3.67 13.04 -17.13
CA ALA A 320 -3.59 14.22 -16.25
C ALA A 320 -3.32 15.51 -17.02
N LEU A 321 -2.40 15.47 -17.99
CA LEU A 321 -2.06 16.61 -18.83
C LEU A 321 -3.21 17.03 -19.75
N ARG A 322 -4.11 16.10 -20.11
CA ARG A 322 -5.34 16.36 -20.86
C ARG A 322 -6.51 16.82 -19.97
N GLY A 323 -6.38 16.70 -18.64
CA GLY A 323 -7.46 16.99 -17.69
C GLY A 323 -8.52 15.90 -17.61
N ASP A 324 -8.16 14.66 -17.96
CA ASP A 324 -9.05 13.50 -18.01
C ASP A 324 -9.08 12.69 -16.69
N LEU A 325 -8.41 13.19 -15.62
CA LEU A 325 -8.31 12.58 -14.29
C LEU A 325 -8.91 13.47 -13.19
#